data_AF-A0A6G7PB94-F1
#
_entry.id   AF-A0A6G7PB94-F1
#
_cell.length_a   1.000
_cell.length_b   1.000
_cell.length_c   1.000
_cell.angle_alpha   90.00
_cell.angle_beta   90.00
_cell.angle_gamma   90.00
#
_symmetry.space_group_name_H-M   'P 1'
#
loop_
_entity.id
_entity.type
_entity.pdbx_description
1 polymer ?
#
loop_
_entity_poly.entity_id
_entity_poly.type
_entity_poly.pdbx_seq_one_letter_code
_entity_poly.pdbx_strand_id
1 'polypeptide(L)'
;MGHLTGIATSSATRFLFDRIDISDLRNNAAISSAVETGAGAFNVWRNSFAAEYLPAGGSLVHVDGVPFEFPPVCEGPDNIRCAGQFIKVPRDRYDWIHVLAASERRSEDTVELTFADGSVDAEPLRVSDFWAAPAWFGEVKAFESLAMHYPHHVQRGVPAVMWAQRVAVTRRADLTGILLPRNVAVHIFAVTLQRTEL
;
A
#
# COMPACT_ATOMS: atom_id res chain seq x y z
N MET A 1 -5.66 -30.65 -47.30
CA MET A 1 -6.77 -30.88 -46.34
C MET A 1 -6.14 -31.14 -44.98
N GLY A 2 -6.36 -30.22 -44.02
CA GLY A 2 -5.92 -30.30 -42.61
C GLY A 2 -4.44 -29.95 -42.36
N HIS A 3 -4.05 -29.15 -41.36
CA HIS A 3 -4.80 -28.35 -40.39
C HIS A 3 -3.83 -27.31 -39.79
N LEU A 4 -4.34 -26.10 -39.54
CA LEU A 4 -3.71 -25.05 -38.74
C LEU A 4 -3.40 -25.55 -37.32
N THR A 5 -2.31 -25.07 -36.70
CA THR A 5 -2.36 -23.99 -35.67
C THR A 5 -0.97 -23.73 -35.06
N GLY A 6 -0.33 -22.64 -35.47
CA GLY A 6 0.70 -22.01 -34.65
C GLY A 6 0.01 -21.28 -33.50
N ILE A 7 0.26 -21.72 -32.27
CA ILE A 7 -0.20 -21.04 -31.06
C ILE A 7 0.54 -19.71 -30.98
N ALA A 8 -0.18 -18.61 -31.12
CA ALA A 8 0.36 -17.28 -30.87
C ALA A 8 0.79 -17.20 -29.39
N THR A 9 2.08 -16.97 -29.17
CA THR A 9 2.62 -16.56 -27.88
C THR A 9 1.86 -15.34 -27.39
N SER A 10 1.21 -15.45 -26.24
CA SER A 10 0.62 -14.33 -25.51
C SER A 10 1.69 -13.25 -25.33
N SER A 11 1.46 -12.08 -25.92
CA SER A 11 2.21 -10.88 -25.59
C SER A 11 1.87 -10.53 -24.15
N ALA A 12 2.75 -10.87 -23.20
CA ALA A 12 2.62 -10.40 -21.84
C ALA A 12 2.71 -8.87 -21.87
N THR A 13 1.58 -8.20 -21.67
CA THR A 13 1.56 -6.75 -21.63
C THR A 13 2.43 -6.28 -20.47
N ARG A 14 3.46 -5.49 -20.79
CA ARG A 14 4.41 -5.01 -19.79
C ARG A 14 3.97 -3.62 -19.34
N PHE A 15 3.28 -3.58 -18.20
CA PHE A 15 2.97 -2.32 -17.54
C PHE A 15 4.25 -1.59 -17.13
N LEU A 16 4.22 -0.26 -17.21
CA LEU A 16 5.26 0.62 -16.67
C LEU A 16 4.80 1.16 -15.32
N PHE A 17 5.71 1.17 -14.34
CA PHE A 17 5.42 1.56 -12.97
C PHE A 17 6.38 2.63 -12.48
N ASP A 18 5.83 3.64 -11.79
CA ASP A 18 6.57 4.64 -11.06
C ASP A 18 6.40 4.40 -9.55
N ARG A 19 7.47 3.98 -8.87
CA ARG A 19 7.49 3.87 -7.41
C ARG A 19 7.64 5.27 -6.84
N ILE A 20 6.71 5.66 -5.97
CA ILE A 20 6.67 7.01 -5.42
C ILE A 20 7.37 7.02 -4.07
N ASP A 21 8.39 7.87 -3.95
CA ASP A 21 9.04 8.11 -2.67
C ASP A 21 8.10 8.88 -1.75
N ILE A 22 7.86 8.31 -0.57
CA ILE A 22 7.01 8.86 0.47
C ILE A 22 7.75 9.00 1.82
N SER A 23 9.09 8.86 1.83
CA SER A 23 9.90 8.87 3.06
C SER A 23 9.59 10.07 3.95
N ASP A 24 9.51 11.25 3.35
CA ASP A 24 9.32 12.54 4.05
C ASP A 24 7.90 12.71 4.63
N LEU A 25 6.97 11.84 4.25
CA LEU A 25 5.58 11.86 4.71
C LEU A 25 5.30 10.84 5.81
N ARG A 26 6.21 9.88 6.04
CA ARG A 26 6.06 8.87 7.08
C ARG A 26 6.10 9.53 8.46
N ASN A 27 5.16 9.16 9.31
CA ASN A 27 4.95 9.83 10.61
C ASN A 27 4.59 8.85 11.73
N ASN A 28 4.68 7.55 11.47
CA ASN A 28 4.32 6.51 12.42
C ASN A 28 5.27 5.30 12.30
N ALA A 29 5.41 4.54 13.39
CA ALA A 29 6.14 3.27 13.42
C ALA A 29 5.12 2.13 13.62
N ALA A 30 4.75 1.44 12.54
CA ALA A 30 3.80 0.35 12.57
C ALA A 30 4.45 -1.04 12.69
N ILE A 31 5.77 -1.12 12.55
CA ILE A 31 6.54 -2.36 12.56
C ILE A 31 7.51 -2.33 13.74
N SER A 32 7.56 -3.42 14.52
CA SER A 32 8.50 -3.56 15.63
C SER A 32 9.15 -4.94 15.63
N SER A 33 10.31 -5.05 16.28
CA SER A 33 10.99 -6.32 16.50
C SER A 33 10.49 -7.00 17.77
N ALA A 34 10.67 -8.30 17.88
CA ALA A 34 10.26 -9.11 19.03
C ALA A 34 11.02 -8.75 20.31
N VAL A 35 12.20 -8.12 20.20
CA VAL A 35 13.00 -7.65 21.33
C VAL A 35 12.67 -6.21 21.75
N GLU A 36 11.93 -5.48 20.91
CA GLU A 36 11.56 -4.07 21.13
C GLU A 36 10.10 -3.82 20.72
N THR A 37 9.18 -4.67 21.19
CA THR A 37 7.76 -4.59 20.79
C THR A 37 7.10 -3.25 21.13
N GLY A 38 7.60 -2.59 22.19
CA GLY A 38 7.16 -1.26 22.63
C GLY A 38 7.55 -0.10 21.71
N ALA A 39 8.37 -0.32 20.67
CA ALA A 39 8.66 0.71 19.65
C ALA A 39 7.49 0.89 18.67
N GLY A 40 6.66 -0.14 18.48
CA GLY A 40 5.52 -0.10 17.57
C GLY A 40 4.33 0.69 18.11
N ALA A 41 3.56 1.26 17.19
CA ALA A 41 2.33 1.98 17.45
C ALA A 41 1.41 2.02 16.21
N PHE A 42 1.12 0.88 15.58
CA PHE A 42 0.22 0.84 14.42
C PHE A 42 -1.19 1.31 14.78
N ASN A 43 -1.76 0.84 15.89
CA ASN A 43 -3.12 1.19 16.30
C ASN A 43 -3.19 1.89 17.66
N VAL A 44 -4.41 2.25 18.10
CA VAL A 44 -4.64 2.90 19.41
C VAL A 44 -4.11 2.11 20.62
N TRP A 45 -4.03 0.77 20.53
CA TRP A 45 -3.46 -0.08 21.59
C TRP A 45 -1.94 -0.24 21.48
N ARG A 46 -1.34 0.45 20.51
CA ARG A 46 0.08 0.37 20.14
C ARG A 46 0.50 -1.04 19.70
N ASN A 47 -0.43 -1.81 19.14
CA ASN A 47 -0.06 -3.05 18.48
C ASN A 47 0.78 -2.75 17.23
N SER A 48 1.55 -3.70 16.74
CA SER A 48 2.37 -3.53 15.52
C SER A 48 2.56 -4.85 14.78
N PHE A 49 2.95 -4.74 13.51
CA PHE A 49 3.42 -5.87 12.73
C PHE A 49 4.74 -6.40 13.29
N ALA A 50 4.89 -7.71 13.30
CA ALA A 50 6.14 -8.36 13.70
C ALA A 50 7.13 -8.36 12.53
N ALA A 51 8.23 -7.62 12.69
CA ALA A 51 9.28 -7.45 11.68
C ALA A 51 9.82 -8.78 11.13
N GLU A 52 9.84 -9.82 11.96
CA GLU A 52 10.40 -11.14 11.66
C GLU A 52 9.66 -11.89 10.54
N TYR A 53 8.47 -11.42 10.15
CA TYR A 53 7.65 -12.00 9.08
C TYR A 53 7.59 -11.13 7.83
N LEU A 54 8.25 -9.97 7.84
CA LEU A 54 8.18 -8.99 6.77
C LEU A 54 9.44 -9.00 5.90
N PRO A 55 9.34 -8.48 4.67
CA PRO A 55 10.52 -8.21 3.85
C PRO A 55 11.53 -7.31 4.56
N ALA A 56 12.80 -7.38 4.14
CA ALA A 56 13.82 -6.45 4.58
C ALA A 56 13.44 -5.01 4.20
N GLY A 57 13.73 -4.05 5.07
CA GLY A 57 13.46 -2.64 4.80
C GLY A 57 14.21 -2.13 3.57
N GLY A 58 13.57 -1.29 2.77
CA GLY A 58 14.12 -0.76 1.51
C GLY A 58 14.22 -1.79 0.37
N SER A 59 13.80 -3.03 0.58
CA SER A 59 13.82 -4.04 -0.47
C SER A 59 12.76 -3.76 -1.55
N LEU A 60 13.08 -4.13 -2.79
CA LEU A 60 12.11 -4.16 -3.88
C LEU A 60 11.30 -5.46 -3.81
N VAL A 61 10.00 -5.33 -3.54
CA VAL A 61 9.06 -6.46 -3.46
C VAL A 61 8.07 -6.39 -4.61
N HIS A 62 7.53 -7.55 -5.02
CA HIS A 62 6.48 -7.61 -6.03
C HIS A 62 5.25 -8.31 -5.45
N VAL A 63 4.10 -7.64 -5.54
CA VAL A 63 2.81 -8.19 -5.10
C VAL A 63 1.89 -8.18 -6.31
N ASP A 64 1.47 -9.37 -6.76
CA ASP A 64 0.65 -9.55 -7.96
C ASP A 64 1.22 -8.83 -9.21
N GLY A 65 2.55 -8.89 -9.37
CA GLY A 65 3.26 -8.24 -10.48
C GLY A 65 3.52 -6.74 -10.32
N VAL A 66 3.00 -6.09 -9.27
CA VAL A 66 3.23 -4.67 -8.98
C VAL A 66 4.48 -4.51 -8.10
N PRO A 67 5.49 -3.72 -8.54
CA PRO A 67 6.69 -3.48 -7.74
C PRO A 67 6.43 -2.44 -6.65
N PHE A 68 6.89 -2.67 -5.43
CA PHE A 68 6.89 -1.70 -4.34
C PHE A 68 8.28 -1.60 -3.70
N GLU A 69 8.63 -0.40 -3.25
CA GLU A 69 9.73 -0.24 -2.31
C GLU A 69 9.19 -0.44 -0.89
N PHE A 70 9.61 -1.54 -0.23
CA PHE A 70 9.17 -1.85 1.11
C PHE A 70 9.72 -0.80 2.09
N PRO A 71 8.93 -0.31 3.06
CA PRO A 71 9.40 0.75 3.96
C PRO A 71 10.56 0.26 4.85
N PRO A 72 11.27 1.19 5.51
CA PRO A 72 12.21 0.86 6.56
C PRO A 72 11.55 -0.06 7.61
N VAL A 73 12.32 -0.99 8.17
CA VAL A 73 11.84 -1.92 9.19
C VAL A 73 12.65 -1.68 10.45
N CYS A 74 12.00 -1.18 11.50
CA CYS A 74 12.64 -0.82 12.76
C CYS A 74 13.75 0.25 12.66
N GLU A 75 13.70 1.09 11.62
CA GLU A 75 14.68 2.16 11.36
C GLU A 75 13.98 3.54 11.27
N GLY A 76 13.11 3.82 12.24
CA GLY A 76 12.31 5.06 12.30
C GLY A 76 10.89 4.89 11.73
N PRO A 77 10.22 5.98 11.32
CA PRO A 77 8.88 5.91 10.77
C PRO A 77 8.82 5.08 9.49
N ASP A 78 7.94 4.09 9.47
CA ASP A 78 7.79 3.10 8.39
C ASP A 78 6.51 3.32 7.57
N ASN A 79 5.59 4.15 8.06
CA ASN A 79 4.32 4.37 7.39
C ASN A 79 3.76 5.79 7.57
N ILE A 80 2.87 6.17 6.67
CA ILE A 80 2.01 7.34 6.81
C ILE A 80 0.76 6.89 7.57
N ARG A 81 0.55 7.38 8.79
CA ARG A 81 -0.79 7.43 9.40
C ARG A 81 -1.55 8.60 8.80
N CYS A 82 -2.60 8.30 8.05
CA CYS A 82 -3.31 9.29 7.23
C CYS A 82 -3.91 10.42 8.08
N ALA A 83 -3.57 11.65 7.71
CA ALA A 83 -3.94 12.88 8.37
C ALA A 83 -4.14 14.05 7.37
N GLY A 84 -4.33 13.75 6.08
CA GLY A 84 -4.46 14.75 5.02
C GLY A 84 -3.14 15.14 4.34
N GLN A 85 -2.14 14.25 4.34
CA GLN A 85 -0.87 14.47 3.65
C GLN A 85 -1.08 14.51 2.12
N PHE A 86 -0.30 15.36 1.45
CA PHE A 86 -0.29 15.46 0.00
C PHE A 86 0.96 14.78 -0.58
N ILE A 87 0.76 13.79 -1.44
CA ILE A 87 1.82 13.09 -2.18
C ILE A 87 1.94 13.74 -3.55
N LYS A 88 3.09 14.37 -3.83
CA LYS A 88 3.41 14.84 -5.18
C LYS A 88 3.88 13.65 -6.01
N VAL A 89 3.41 13.55 -7.25
CA VAL A 89 3.79 12.46 -8.16
C VAL A 89 4.37 13.03 -9.46
N PRO A 90 5.18 12.25 -10.21
CA PRO A 90 5.60 12.65 -11.55
C PRO A 90 4.38 12.91 -12.42
N ARG A 91 4.40 14.03 -13.16
CA ARG A 91 3.30 14.37 -14.08
C ARG A 91 3.29 13.38 -15.23
N ASP A 92 2.25 12.55 -15.29
CA ASP A 92 2.04 11.59 -16.39
C ASP A 92 0.59 11.06 -16.40
N ARG A 93 0.25 10.23 -17.37
CA ARG A 93 -1.00 9.48 -17.42
C ARG A 93 -0.86 8.14 -16.70
N TYR A 94 -1.80 7.86 -15.81
CA TYR A 94 -1.85 6.65 -15.03
C TYR A 94 -3.25 6.05 -15.09
N ASP A 95 -3.34 4.72 -14.99
CA ASP A 95 -4.61 4.00 -14.88
C ASP A 95 -4.91 3.62 -13.42
N TRP A 96 -3.86 3.34 -12.64
CA TRP A 96 -3.98 2.84 -11.27
C TRP A 96 -2.94 3.46 -10.34
N ILE A 97 -3.39 3.78 -9.12
CA ILE A 97 -2.55 4.02 -7.96
C ILE A 97 -2.58 2.75 -7.12
N HIS A 98 -1.45 2.07 -6.98
CA HIS A 98 -1.29 0.91 -6.12
C HIS A 98 -0.69 1.32 -4.79
N VAL A 99 -1.21 0.78 -3.69
CA VAL A 99 -0.73 1.06 -2.34
C VAL A 99 -0.52 -0.22 -1.55
N LEU A 100 0.58 -0.28 -0.79
CA LEU A 100 0.66 -1.16 0.37
C LEU A 100 0.02 -0.44 1.55
N ALA A 101 -1.04 -1.01 2.09
CA ALA A 101 -1.85 -0.38 3.13
C ALA A 101 -2.27 -1.38 4.20
N ALA A 102 -2.56 -0.87 5.39
CA ALA A 102 -3.28 -1.59 6.41
C ALA A 102 -4.20 -0.62 7.14
N SER A 103 -5.24 -1.13 7.78
CA SER A 103 -6.16 -0.29 8.53
C SER A 103 -6.47 -0.86 9.92
N GLU A 104 -6.55 -0.01 10.95
CA GLU A 104 -6.84 -0.40 12.34
C GLU A 104 -8.19 -1.12 12.51
N ARG A 105 -9.09 -0.90 11.54
CA ARG A 105 -10.41 -1.51 11.38
C ARG A 105 -10.75 -1.53 9.89
N ARG A 106 -11.79 -2.22 9.47
CA ARG A 106 -12.30 -2.04 8.10
C ARG A 106 -12.67 -0.56 7.86
N SER A 107 -12.05 0.05 6.85
CA SER A 107 -12.19 1.48 6.56
C SER A 107 -12.48 1.72 5.08
N GLU A 108 -13.35 2.68 4.81
CA GLU A 108 -13.60 3.24 3.49
C GLU A 108 -13.52 4.76 3.62
N ASP A 109 -12.73 5.39 2.76
CA ASP A 109 -12.56 6.83 2.71
C ASP A 109 -12.22 7.25 1.28
N THR A 110 -11.88 8.52 1.07
CA THR A 110 -11.60 9.09 -0.25
C THR A 110 -10.18 9.63 -0.32
N VAL A 111 -9.52 9.40 -1.45
CA VAL A 111 -8.34 10.18 -1.88
C VAL A 111 -8.76 11.21 -2.91
N GLU A 112 -8.14 12.39 -2.87
CA GLU A 112 -8.36 13.40 -3.92
C GLU A 112 -7.18 13.40 -4.90
N LEU A 113 -7.49 13.30 -6.19
CA LEU A 113 -6.53 13.20 -7.27
C LEU A 113 -6.44 14.54 -7.98
N THR A 114 -5.28 15.20 -7.93
CA THR A 114 -5.07 16.52 -8.56
C THR A 114 -4.41 16.37 -9.92
N PHE A 115 -4.98 16.97 -10.95
CA PHE A 115 -4.51 16.87 -12.32
C PHE A 115 -3.91 18.17 -12.85
N ALA A 116 -3.09 18.05 -13.89
CA ALA A 116 -2.39 19.20 -14.49
C ALA A 116 -3.30 20.23 -15.16
N ASP A 117 -4.55 19.86 -15.48
CA ASP A 117 -5.57 20.78 -16.01
C ASP A 117 -6.29 21.56 -14.90
N GLY A 118 -5.92 21.35 -13.63
CA GLY A 118 -6.51 21.98 -12.46
C GLY A 118 -7.74 21.27 -11.91
N SER A 119 -8.18 20.18 -12.55
CA SER A 119 -9.27 19.36 -12.02
C SER A 119 -8.83 18.53 -10.81
N VAL A 120 -9.81 18.18 -9.97
CA VAL A 120 -9.64 17.30 -8.82
C VAL A 120 -10.76 16.27 -8.83
N ASP A 121 -10.40 14.99 -8.77
CA ASP A 121 -11.36 13.89 -8.64
C ASP A 121 -11.26 13.25 -7.26
N ALA A 122 -12.38 12.72 -6.78
CA ALA A 122 -12.49 11.98 -5.53
C ALA A 122 -12.66 10.50 -5.84
N GLU A 123 -11.71 9.66 -5.41
CA GLU A 123 -11.73 8.22 -5.66
C GLU A 123 -11.67 7.42 -4.35
N PRO A 124 -12.37 6.29 -4.25
CA PRO A 124 -12.46 5.54 -3.00
C PRO A 124 -11.14 4.82 -2.67
N LEU A 125 -10.68 4.99 -1.44
CA LEU A 125 -9.66 4.17 -0.80
C LEU A 125 -10.31 3.30 0.27
N ARG A 126 -10.31 1.99 0.03
CA ARG A 126 -10.95 1.01 0.92
C ARG A 126 -9.90 0.02 1.40
N VAL A 127 -9.77 -0.15 2.71
CA VAL A 127 -8.74 -0.99 3.30
C VAL A 127 -9.37 -1.87 4.36
N SER A 128 -9.20 -3.17 4.19
CA SER A 128 -9.59 -4.19 5.15
C SER A 128 -8.82 -4.05 6.45
N ASP A 129 -9.41 -4.57 7.53
CA ASP A 129 -8.78 -4.59 8.84
C ASP A 129 -7.43 -5.34 8.78
N PHE A 130 -6.45 -4.86 9.54
CA PHE A 130 -5.15 -5.52 9.65
C PHE A 130 -5.23 -6.79 10.51
N TRP A 131 -6.18 -6.92 11.43
CA TRP A 131 -6.24 -8.07 12.35
C TRP A 131 -7.12 -9.19 11.81
N ALA A 132 -6.49 -10.32 11.42
CA ALA A 132 -7.14 -11.59 11.09
C ALA A 132 -8.38 -11.47 10.16
N ALA A 133 -8.35 -10.55 9.21
CA ALA A 133 -9.49 -10.24 8.35
C ALA A 133 -9.34 -10.84 6.94
N PRO A 134 -10.47 -11.17 6.28
CA PRO A 134 -10.47 -11.42 4.84
C PRO A 134 -10.33 -10.10 4.06
N ALA A 135 -9.99 -10.21 2.77
CA ALA A 135 -10.00 -9.09 1.82
C ALA A 135 -11.45 -8.68 1.51
N TRP A 136 -11.97 -7.69 2.22
CA TRP A 136 -13.35 -7.21 2.07
C TRP A 136 -13.59 -6.41 0.79
N PHE A 137 -12.55 -5.86 0.19
CA PHE A 137 -12.62 -4.95 -0.96
C PHE A 137 -11.89 -5.48 -2.19
N GLY A 138 -11.61 -6.79 -2.22
CA GLY A 138 -10.90 -7.43 -3.31
C GLY A 138 -9.40 -7.14 -3.32
N GLU A 139 -8.83 -6.72 -2.18
CA GLU A 139 -7.39 -6.55 -2.03
C GLU A 139 -6.63 -7.86 -2.20
N VAL A 140 -5.37 -7.75 -2.59
CA VAL A 140 -4.43 -8.86 -2.49
C VAL A 140 -3.80 -8.84 -1.10
N LYS A 141 -3.74 -9.99 -0.44
CA LYS A 141 -2.94 -10.15 0.78
C LYS A 141 -1.46 -10.03 0.41
N ALA A 142 -0.84 -8.88 0.72
CA ALA A 142 0.55 -8.62 0.35
C ALA A 142 1.51 -9.33 1.30
N PHE A 143 1.34 -9.11 2.60
CA PHE A 143 2.17 -9.71 3.65
C PHE A 143 1.31 -10.05 4.87
N GLU A 144 1.73 -11.07 5.60
CA GLU A 144 1.06 -11.52 6.82
C GLU A 144 2.11 -11.89 7.86
N SER A 145 2.02 -11.26 9.03
CA SER A 145 2.77 -11.72 10.20
C SER A 145 1.93 -12.74 10.96
N LEU A 146 2.53 -13.86 11.37
CA LEU A 146 1.83 -14.91 12.16
C LEU A 146 1.75 -14.58 13.66
N ALA A 147 2.35 -13.45 14.06
CA ALA A 147 2.27 -12.87 15.38
C ALA A 147 2.02 -11.36 15.27
N MET A 148 1.43 -10.80 16.31
CA MET A 148 1.24 -9.37 16.49
C MET A 148 2.03 -8.93 17.72
N HIS A 149 2.75 -7.82 17.60
CA HIS A 149 3.46 -7.26 18.75
C HIS A 149 2.53 -6.36 19.54
N TYR A 150 2.38 -6.68 20.82
CA TYR A 150 1.74 -5.83 21.81
C TYR A 150 2.85 -5.06 22.54
N PRO A 151 2.55 -3.93 23.21
CA PRO A 151 3.59 -3.06 23.76
C PRO A 151 4.57 -3.71 24.75
N HIS A 152 4.18 -4.85 25.35
CA HIS A 152 4.95 -5.52 26.39
C HIS A 152 5.21 -7.01 26.09
N HIS A 153 4.69 -7.56 24.99
CA HIS A 153 4.88 -8.97 24.65
C HIS A 153 4.61 -9.26 23.17
N VAL A 154 5.10 -10.42 22.71
CA VAL A 154 4.77 -10.99 21.40
C VAL A 154 3.51 -11.83 21.53
N GLN A 155 2.42 -11.44 20.84
CA GLN A 155 1.19 -12.21 20.78
C GLN A 155 1.24 -13.18 19.60
N ARG A 156 1.50 -14.46 19.88
CA ARG A 156 1.54 -15.52 18.87
C ARG A 156 0.13 -15.96 18.46
N GLY A 157 -0.01 -16.44 17.23
CA GLY A 157 -1.28 -16.97 16.71
C GLY A 157 -2.33 -15.90 16.43
N VAL A 158 -1.91 -14.64 16.39
CA VAL A 158 -2.75 -13.48 16.08
C VAL A 158 -2.15 -12.82 14.84
N PRO A 159 -2.69 -13.10 13.64
CA PRO A 159 -2.09 -12.61 12.43
C PRO A 159 -2.41 -11.13 12.19
N ALA A 160 -1.43 -10.41 11.67
CA ALA A 160 -1.59 -9.05 11.15
C ALA A 160 -1.34 -9.05 9.64
N VAL A 161 -2.18 -8.35 8.87
CA VAL A 161 -2.21 -8.39 7.41
C VAL A 161 -1.96 -7.00 6.83
N MET A 162 -1.03 -6.95 5.88
CA MET A 162 -0.83 -5.81 4.99
C MET A 162 -1.43 -6.15 3.63
N TRP A 163 -2.21 -5.21 3.10
CA TRP A 163 -2.97 -5.36 1.87
C TRP A 163 -2.29 -4.61 0.73
N ALA A 164 -2.28 -5.19 -0.47
CA ALA A 164 -2.09 -4.45 -1.70
C ALA A 164 -3.47 -4.07 -2.24
N GLN A 165 -3.72 -2.76 -2.28
CA GLN A 165 -4.96 -2.17 -2.78
C GLN A 165 -4.65 -1.27 -3.97
N ARG A 166 -5.64 -1.07 -4.84
CA ARG A 166 -5.56 -0.13 -5.96
C ARG A 166 -6.70 0.87 -5.95
N VAL A 167 -6.40 2.09 -6.37
CA VAL A 167 -7.36 3.17 -6.64
C VAL A 167 -7.30 3.49 -8.12
N ALA A 168 -8.46 3.59 -8.77
CA ALA A 168 -8.54 3.91 -10.19
C ALA A 168 -8.19 5.38 -10.43
N VAL A 169 -7.51 5.66 -11.53
CA VAL A 169 -7.36 7.02 -12.06
C VAL A 169 -8.26 7.11 -13.29
N THR A 170 -9.51 7.51 -13.08
CA THR A 170 -10.56 7.40 -14.11
C THR A 170 -10.45 8.50 -15.17
N ARG A 171 -9.91 9.67 -14.80
CA ARG A 171 -9.74 10.81 -15.71
C ARG A 171 -8.55 10.63 -16.63
N ARG A 172 -8.79 10.91 -17.91
CA ARG A 172 -7.77 10.97 -18.96
C ARG A 172 -7.01 12.31 -18.96
N ALA A 173 -6.41 12.67 -17.82
CA ALA A 173 -5.57 13.86 -17.62
C ALA A 173 -4.25 13.45 -16.94
N ASP A 174 -3.22 14.30 -16.99
CA ASP A 174 -1.97 13.99 -16.30
C ASP A 174 -2.16 14.17 -14.80
N LEU A 175 -1.93 13.12 -14.00
CA LEU A 175 -1.98 13.20 -12.53
C LEU A 175 -0.74 13.94 -12.03
N THR A 176 -0.91 14.75 -10.99
CA THR A 176 0.18 15.54 -10.41
C THR A 176 0.30 15.40 -8.89
N GLY A 177 -0.76 14.95 -8.23
CA GLY A 177 -0.70 14.63 -6.81
C GLY A 177 -1.92 13.89 -6.28
N ILE A 178 -1.75 13.37 -5.07
CA ILE A 178 -2.73 12.57 -4.34
C ILE A 178 -2.85 13.15 -2.94
N LEU A 179 -4.04 13.61 -2.55
CA LEU A 179 -4.35 13.96 -1.16
C LEU A 179 -4.90 12.74 -0.44
N LEU A 180 -4.19 12.30 0.59
CA LEU A 180 -4.62 11.20 1.45
C LEU A 180 -5.78 11.63 2.36
N PRO A 181 -6.64 10.69 2.81
CA PRO A 181 -7.74 11.02 3.71
C PRO A 181 -7.24 11.52 5.07
N ARG A 182 -8.14 12.19 5.80
CA ARG A 182 -7.94 12.52 7.22
C ARG A 182 -8.52 11.40 8.09
N ASN A 183 -7.89 10.24 8.04
CA ASN A 183 -8.38 9.04 8.71
C ASN A 183 -7.25 8.28 9.39
N VAL A 184 -7.14 8.45 10.70
CA VAL A 184 -6.06 7.88 11.50
C VAL A 184 -6.02 6.36 11.47
N ALA A 185 -7.14 5.71 11.13
CA ALA A 185 -7.19 4.25 11.02
C ALA A 185 -6.50 3.73 9.77
N VAL A 186 -6.29 4.56 8.73
CA VAL A 186 -5.70 4.14 7.45
C VAL A 186 -4.22 4.46 7.42
N HIS A 187 -3.43 3.48 7.01
CA HIS A 187 -1.97 3.60 6.93
C HIS A 187 -1.44 3.19 5.56
N ILE A 188 -0.49 3.98 5.04
CA ILE A 188 0.17 3.73 3.76
C ILE A 188 1.65 3.45 3.98
N PHE A 189 2.14 2.32 3.48
CA PHE A 189 3.52 1.84 3.63
C PHE A 189 4.35 2.08 2.36
N ALA A 190 3.71 1.99 1.19
CA ALA A 190 4.33 2.25 -0.11
C ALA A 190 3.27 2.66 -1.14
N VAL A 191 3.69 3.40 -2.17
CA VAL A 191 2.84 3.84 -3.28
C VAL A 191 3.55 3.55 -4.61
N THR A 192 2.82 3.04 -5.59
CA THR A 192 3.32 2.80 -6.95
C THR A 192 2.24 3.13 -7.96
N LEU A 193 2.59 3.93 -8.97
CA LEU A 193 1.67 4.32 -10.02
C LEU A 193 1.88 3.46 -11.25
N GLN A 194 0.80 2.94 -11.82
CA GLN A 194 0.81 2.23 -13.09
C GLN A 194 0.47 3.20 -14.21
N ARG A 195 1.40 3.40 -15.14
CA ARG A 195 1.20 4.26 -16.30
C ARG A 195 0.14 3.67 -17.22
N THR A 196 -0.61 4.55 -17.88
CA THR A 196 -1.53 4.15 -18.95
C THR A 196 -0.74 3.52 -20.09
N GLU A 197 -1.21 2.38 -20.60
CA GLU A 197 -0.65 1.78 -21.81
C GLU A 197 -0.90 2.71 -23.01
N LEU A 198 0.15 2.94 -23.80
CA LEU A 198 0.07 3.70 -25.05
C LEU A 198 -0.40 2.82 -26.21
#